data_AF-A0A8T7HR27-F1
#
_entry.id   AF-A0A8T7HR27-F1
#
_cell.length_a   1.000
_cell.length_b   1.000
_cell.length_c   1.000
_cell.angle_alpha   90.00
_cell.angle_beta   90.00
_cell.angle_gamma   90.00
#
_symmetry.space_group_name_H-M   'P 1'
#
loop_
_entity.id
_entity.type
_entity.pdbx_description
1 polymer ?
#
loop_
_entity_poly.entity_id
_entity_poly.type
_entity_poly.pdbx_seq_one_letter_code
_entity_poly.pdbx_strand_id
1 'polypeptide(L)'
;MMKLKIYLALAILLTITMSAYGANDNAFYDLRAAHIECRANLSYEYHKALAPFAMHGTIPPLAQVRADMRRLNSSSFGNRTEFNEFVSGAANPHITAALAALRAARVAILQDIRADVNLTNVQKMNRIQRINVSWTSANSNYTRCDFRTYRPLIRFNQRELNVTIDRWSAVIQNMSRSGYDVSEMREVMRNATKLRAWESRAFEARNVSEQRVYRKAISGSQFHIYARFNIARIRSMLDEYDAIARSKGFGADVDSIRSLLNQASNLAKPGRVYQDGDIEKVWSNIREAAARIRELVRKMNAAGG
;
A
#
# COMPACT_ATOMS: atom_id res chain seq x y z
N MET A 1 -20.91 -13.65 33.52
CA MET A 1 -20.31 -12.59 32.67
C MET A 1 -19.06 -13.04 31.89
N MET A 2 -18.13 -13.82 32.48
CA MET A 2 -16.86 -14.20 31.82
C MET A 2 -17.03 -14.99 30.50
N LYS A 3 -17.97 -15.94 30.43
CA LYS A 3 -18.24 -16.73 29.20
C LYS A 3 -18.69 -15.85 28.02
N LEU A 4 -19.54 -14.84 28.24
CA LEU A 4 -20.01 -13.93 27.18
C LEU A 4 -18.86 -13.07 26.62
N LYS A 5 -17.96 -12.57 27.49
CA LYS A 5 -16.75 -11.84 27.08
C LYS A 5 -15.81 -12.70 26.24
N ILE A 6 -15.67 -13.99 26.58
CA ILE A 6 -14.82 -14.95 25.84
C ILE A 6 -15.38 -15.24 24.44
N TYR A 7 -16.68 -15.49 24.29
CA TYR A 7 -17.30 -15.67 22.97
C TYR A 7 -17.22 -14.41 22.13
N LEU A 8 -17.39 -13.23 22.75
CA LEU A 8 -17.23 -11.95 22.08
C LEU A 8 -15.78 -11.73 21.63
N ALA A 9 -14.79 -12.01 22.48
CA ALA A 9 -13.36 -11.94 22.13
C ALA A 9 -13.01 -12.88 20.97
N LEU A 10 -13.50 -14.11 20.98
CA LEU A 10 -13.30 -15.08 19.90
C LEU A 10 -13.95 -14.64 18.58
N ALA A 11 -15.20 -14.15 18.63
CA ALA A 11 -15.90 -13.60 17.46
C ALA A 11 -15.22 -12.33 16.91
N ILE A 12 -14.73 -11.47 17.80
CA ILE A 12 -13.95 -10.27 17.48
C ILE A 12 -12.63 -10.69 16.79
N LEU A 13 -11.90 -11.67 17.31
CA LEU A 13 -10.64 -12.13 16.72
C LEU A 13 -10.83 -12.82 15.35
N LEU A 14 -11.97 -13.46 15.10
CA LEU A 14 -12.36 -14.02 13.79
C LEU A 14 -12.56 -12.94 12.71
N THR A 15 -12.92 -11.70 13.06
CA THR A 15 -13.13 -10.61 12.08
C THR A 15 -11.85 -9.88 11.63
N ILE A 16 -10.70 -10.16 12.27
CA ILE A 16 -9.40 -9.60 11.87
C ILE A 16 -8.97 -10.15 10.49
N THR A 17 -9.47 -11.32 10.09
CA THR A 17 -9.16 -11.93 8.79
C THR A 17 -10.10 -11.50 7.66
N MET A 18 -11.29 -10.96 7.95
CA MET A 18 -12.31 -10.65 6.94
C MET A 18 -12.49 -9.16 6.60
N SER A 19 -11.91 -8.24 7.38
CA SER A 19 -12.28 -6.82 7.31
C SER A 19 -11.36 -5.95 6.45
N ALA A 20 -10.31 -6.48 5.84
CA ALA A 20 -9.40 -5.66 5.04
C ALA A 20 -9.88 -5.37 3.60
N TYR A 21 -10.75 -6.20 3.01
CA TYR A 21 -10.95 -6.18 1.55
C TYR A 21 -12.36 -6.61 1.11
N GLY A 22 -13.40 -5.96 1.64
CA GLY A 22 -14.79 -6.32 1.38
C GLY A 22 -15.52 -5.39 0.42
N ALA A 23 -14.91 -5.02 -0.70
CA ALA A 23 -15.56 -4.19 -1.72
C ALA A 23 -15.21 -4.65 -3.14
N ASN A 24 -16.14 -4.42 -4.06
CA ASN A 24 -16.15 -4.82 -5.48
C ASN A 24 -14.74 -4.85 -6.10
N ASP A 25 -14.12 -6.02 -6.02
CA ASP A 25 -12.71 -6.25 -6.29
C ASP A 25 -12.34 -5.89 -7.74
N ASN A 26 -13.28 -6.07 -8.67
CA ASN A 26 -13.13 -5.72 -10.08
C ASN A 26 -12.87 -4.23 -10.30
N ALA A 27 -13.65 -3.35 -9.65
CA ALA A 27 -13.46 -1.90 -9.78
C ALA A 27 -12.11 -1.44 -9.20
N PHE A 28 -11.61 -2.12 -8.17
CA PHE A 28 -10.26 -1.87 -7.64
C PHE A 28 -9.17 -2.32 -8.63
N TYR A 29 -9.32 -3.50 -9.23
CA TYR A 29 -8.37 -4.02 -10.22
C TYR A 29 -8.29 -3.10 -11.44
N ASP A 30 -9.42 -2.72 -12.01
CA ASP A 30 -9.48 -1.87 -13.20
C ASP A 30 -8.81 -0.51 -12.96
N LEU A 31 -9.10 0.13 -11.83
CA LEU A 31 -8.50 1.42 -11.47
C LEU A 31 -7.01 1.32 -11.22
N ARG A 32 -6.56 0.23 -10.57
CA ARG A 32 -5.14 0.02 -10.28
C ARG A 32 -4.36 -0.37 -11.55
N ALA A 33 -4.94 -1.20 -12.42
CA ALA A 33 -4.39 -1.54 -13.72
C ALA A 33 -4.24 -0.29 -14.61
N ALA A 34 -5.27 0.55 -14.70
CA ALA A 34 -5.22 1.81 -15.47
C ALA A 34 -4.10 2.76 -14.99
N HIS A 35 -3.89 2.87 -13.68
CA HIS A 35 -2.78 3.67 -13.14
C HIS A 35 -1.40 3.05 -13.48
N ILE A 36 -1.26 1.72 -13.46
CA ILE A 36 -0.01 1.05 -13.86
C ILE A 36 0.24 1.22 -15.37
N GLU A 37 -0.81 1.15 -16.18
CA GLU A 37 -0.76 1.35 -17.63
C GLU A 37 -0.23 2.74 -17.98
N CYS A 38 -0.60 3.80 -17.25
CA CYS A 38 -0.01 5.13 -17.43
C CYS A 38 1.53 5.10 -17.35
N ARG A 39 2.10 4.35 -16.38
CA ARG A 39 3.56 4.22 -16.22
C ARG A 39 4.19 3.36 -17.33
N ALA A 40 3.52 2.29 -17.75
CA ALA A 40 3.99 1.47 -18.86
C ALA A 40 4.01 2.26 -20.18
N ASN A 41 2.97 3.05 -20.43
CA ASN A 41 2.88 3.95 -21.58
C ASN A 41 4.00 4.99 -21.58
N LEU A 42 4.39 5.52 -20.42
CA LEU A 42 5.58 6.38 -20.33
C LEU A 42 6.85 5.65 -20.80
N SER A 43 7.05 4.39 -20.39
CA SER A 43 8.19 3.59 -20.86
C SER A 43 8.18 3.41 -22.38
N TYR A 44 7.00 3.12 -22.97
CA TYR A 44 6.86 2.98 -24.42
C TYR A 44 7.18 4.29 -25.16
N GLU A 45 6.69 5.42 -24.67
CA GLU A 45 6.95 6.73 -25.27
C GLU A 45 8.42 7.14 -25.14
N TYR A 46 9.07 6.88 -24.00
CA TYR A 46 10.52 7.09 -23.86
C TYR A 46 11.32 6.20 -24.80
N HIS A 47 10.97 4.93 -24.93
CA HIS A 47 11.62 4.04 -25.88
C HIS A 47 11.46 4.54 -27.32
N LYS A 48 10.24 4.95 -27.71
CA LYS A 48 9.97 5.53 -29.04
C LYS A 48 10.74 6.83 -29.27
N ALA A 49 10.88 7.67 -28.26
CA ALA A 49 11.63 8.93 -28.34
C ALA A 49 13.14 8.71 -28.56
N LEU A 50 13.69 7.62 -28.03
CA LEU A 50 15.12 7.29 -28.15
C LEU A 50 15.45 6.47 -29.40
N ALA A 51 14.52 5.65 -29.89
CA ALA A 51 14.72 4.72 -31.01
C ALA A 51 15.41 5.33 -32.25
N PRO A 52 15.07 6.55 -32.71
CA PRO A 52 15.71 7.14 -33.87
C PRO A 52 17.17 7.58 -33.66
N PHE A 53 17.69 7.56 -32.44
CA PHE A 53 18.99 8.14 -32.07
C PHE A 53 19.98 7.10 -31.52
N ALA A 54 19.61 5.82 -31.48
CA ALA A 54 20.50 4.74 -31.10
C ALA A 54 21.54 4.50 -32.21
N MET A 55 22.66 5.22 -32.16
CA MET A 55 23.75 5.05 -33.13
C MET A 55 24.74 3.94 -32.71
N HIS A 56 25.01 3.82 -31.40
CA HIS A 56 25.94 2.81 -30.86
C HIS A 56 25.49 2.15 -29.54
N GLY A 57 24.32 2.53 -29.01
CA GLY A 57 23.79 2.02 -27.74
C GLY A 57 22.53 1.18 -27.92
N THR A 58 22.44 0.09 -27.16
CA THR A 58 21.24 -0.74 -27.08
C THR A 58 20.18 -0.02 -26.26
N ILE A 59 19.02 0.29 -26.86
CA ILE A 59 17.86 0.73 -26.08
C ILE A 59 17.31 -0.50 -25.34
N PRO A 60 17.06 -0.41 -24.03
CA PRO A 60 16.60 -1.55 -23.26
C PRO A 60 15.27 -2.09 -23.81
N PRO A 61 15.14 -3.41 -24.05
CA PRO A 61 13.92 -3.99 -24.55
C PRO A 61 12.79 -3.86 -23.52
N LEU A 62 11.56 -3.66 -24.00
CA LEU A 62 10.36 -3.57 -23.16
C LEU A 62 9.51 -4.85 -23.19
N ALA A 63 10.10 -5.99 -23.56
CA ALA A 63 9.38 -7.26 -23.70
C ALA A 63 8.67 -7.66 -22.41
N GLN A 64 9.35 -7.54 -21.25
CA GLN A 64 8.76 -7.87 -19.96
C GLN A 64 7.62 -6.91 -19.58
N VAL A 65 7.80 -5.60 -19.79
CA VAL A 65 6.73 -4.62 -19.54
C VAL A 65 5.48 -4.91 -20.40
N ARG A 66 5.67 -5.31 -21.66
CA ARG A 66 4.56 -5.72 -22.54
C ARG A 66 3.90 -7.02 -22.09
N ALA A 67 4.69 -8.00 -21.64
CA ALA A 67 4.15 -9.24 -21.08
C ALA A 67 3.32 -8.95 -19.84
N ASP A 68 3.81 -8.09 -18.95
CA ASP A 68 3.10 -7.73 -17.73
C ASP A 68 1.79 -6.99 -18.02
N MET A 69 1.76 -6.06 -18.99
CA MET A 69 0.53 -5.35 -19.36
C MET A 69 -0.50 -6.27 -20.02
N ARG A 70 -0.05 -7.25 -20.83
CA ARG A 70 -0.95 -8.28 -21.36
C ARG A 70 -1.59 -9.10 -20.24
N ARG A 71 -0.83 -9.46 -19.21
CA ARG A 71 -1.37 -10.17 -18.03
C ARG A 71 -2.29 -9.29 -17.18
N LEU A 72 -1.99 -7.99 -17.00
CA LEU A 72 -2.91 -7.07 -16.30
C LEU A 72 -4.25 -6.96 -17.02
N ASN A 73 -4.23 -6.90 -18.36
CA ASN A 73 -5.43 -6.69 -19.16
C ASN A 73 -6.21 -7.98 -19.47
N SER A 74 -5.67 -9.17 -19.15
CA SER A 74 -6.33 -10.46 -19.44
C SER A 74 -7.34 -10.91 -18.38
N SER A 75 -7.69 -10.07 -17.40
CA SER A 75 -8.69 -10.34 -16.34
C SER A 75 -8.46 -11.63 -15.53
N SER A 76 -7.27 -12.20 -15.56
CA SER A 76 -7.01 -13.59 -15.13
C SER A 76 -6.61 -13.74 -13.65
N PHE A 77 -6.78 -12.71 -12.82
CA PHE A 77 -6.44 -12.80 -11.40
C PHE A 77 -7.63 -13.39 -10.64
N GLY A 78 -7.40 -14.52 -9.96
CA GLY A 78 -8.46 -15.23 -9.24
C GLY A 78 -8.89 -14.52 -7.95
N ASN A 79 -8.06 -13.63 -7.41
CA ASN A 79 -8.37 -12.82 -6.24
C ASN A 79 -7.43 -11.60 -6.09
N ARG A 80 -7.70 -10.78 -5.07
CA ARG A 80 -6.99 -9.52 -4.82
C ARG A 80 -5.56 -9.70 -4.37
N THR A 81 -5.28 -10.78 -3.63
CA THR A 81 -3.93 -11.11 -3.18
C THR A 81 -3.04 -11.41 -4.37
N GLU A 82 -3.48 -12.28 -5.27
CA GLU A 82 -2.76 -12.64 -6.49
C GLU A 82 -2.51 -11.40 -7.37
N PHE A 83 -3.53 -10.56 -7.56
CA PHE A 83 -3.38 -9.30 -8.30
C PHE A 83 -2.32 -8.39 -7.66
N ASN A 84 -2.39 -8.19 -6.34
CA ASN A 84 -1.47 -7.33 -5.63
C ASN A 84 -0.03 -7.87 -5.68
N GLU A 85 0.16 -9.17 -5.46
CA GLU A 85 1.46 -9.85 -5.53
C GLU A 85 2.07 -9.73 -6.92
N PHE A 86 1.27 -9.91 -7.98
CA PHE A 86 1.77 -9.71 -9.33
C PHE A 86 2.14 -8.24 -9.60
N VAL A 87 1.29 -7.30 -9.19
CA VAL A 87 1.52 -5.87 -9.39
C VAL A 87 2.78 -5.41 -8.65
N SER A 88 2.97 -5.83 -7.40
CA SER A 88 4.10 -5.38 -6.57
C SER A 88 5.37 -6.19 -6.78
N GLY A 89 5.25 -7.49 -7.05
CA GLY A 89 6.36 -8.41 -7.25
C GLY A 89 6.91 -8.48 -8.68
N ALA A 90 6.11 -8.15 -9.69
CA ALA A 90 6.53 -8.21 -11.10
C ALA A 90 6.32 -6.88 -11.83
N ALA A 91 5.07 -6.47 -12.06
CA ALA A 91 4.76 -5.37 -12.98
C ALA A 91 5.43 -4.04 -12.57
N ASN A 92 5.31 -3.63 -11.30
CA ASN A 92 5.93 -2.40 -10.81
C ASN A 92 7.47 -2.45 -10.83
N PRO A 93 8.14 -3.51 -10.33
CA PRO A 93 9.58 -3.67 -10.46
C PRO A 93 10.07 -3.58 -11.91
N HIS A 94 9.46 -4.31 -12.83
CA HIS A 94 9.87 -4.31 -14.24
C HIS A 94 9.69 -2.94 -14.90
N ILE A 95 8.55 -2.26 -14.66
CA ILE A 95 8.34 -0.89 -15.16
C ILE A 95 9.36 0.08 -14.56
N THR A 96 9.66 -0.05 -13.27
CA THR A 96 10.62 0.84 -12.58
C THR A 96 12.03 0.64 -13.13
N ALA A 97 12.45 -0.61 -13.30
CA ALA A 97 13.72 -0.96 -13.92
C ALA A 97 13.81 -0.45 -15.36
N ALA A 98 12.76 -0.64 -16.17
CA ALA A 98 12.69 -0.15 -17.54
C ALA A 98 12.83 1.38 -17.63
N LEU A 99 12.11 2.13 -16.79
CA LEU A 99 12.22 3.59 -16.74
C LEU A 99 13.62 4.06 -16.31
N ALA A 100 14.26 3.37 -15.37
CA ALA A 100 15.63 3.66 -14.96
C ALA A 100 16.62 3.40 -16.11
N ALA A 101 16.49 2.26 -16.79
CA ALA A 101 17.33 1.92 -17.94
C ALA A 101 17.14 2.90 -19.11
N LEU A 102 15.91 3.32 -19.42
CA LEU A 102 15.62 4.32 -20.45
C LEU A 102 16.21 5.70 -20.11
N ARG A 103 16.22 6.09 -18.83
CA ARG A 103 16.89 7.34 -18.39
C ARG A 103 18.39 7.26 -18.59
N ALA A 104 19.01 6.12 -18.25
CA ALA A 104 20.43 5.89 -18.48
C ALA A 104 20.75 5.90 -19.99
N ALA A 105 19.96 5.22 -20.81
CA ALA A 105 20.09 5.21 -22.27
C ALA A 105 19.99 6.62 -22.86
N ARG A 106 19.06 7.46 -22.37
CA ARG A 106 18.99 8.87 -22.77
C ARG A 106 20.29 9.62 -22.48
N VAL A 107 20.88 9.43 -21.30
CA VAL A 107 22.14 10.10 -20.94
C VAL A 107 23.26 9.69 -21.89
N ALA A 108 23.39 8.38 -22.14
CA ALA A 108 24.39 7.84 -23.07
C ALA A 108 24.19 8.39 -24.50
N ILE A 109 22.97 8.34 -25.05
CA ILE A 109 22.67 8.86 -26.38
C ILE A 109 22.98 10.37 -26.49
N LEU A 110 22.70 11.16 -25.45
CA LEU A 110 23.03 12.58 -25.45
C LEU A 110 24.54 12.82 -25.40
N GLN A 111 25.31 11.95 -24.74
CA GLN A 111 26.78 11.99 -24.75
C GLN A 111 27.32 11.61 -26.14
N ASP A 112 26.80 10.54 -26.74
CA ASP A 112 27.18 10.09 -28.09
C ASP A 112 26.94 11.20 -29.12
N ILE A 113 25.76 11.84 -29.12
CA ILE A 113 25.45 12.95 -30.03
C ILE A 113 26.44 14.11 -29.86
N ARG A 114 26.86 14.41 -28.63
CA ARG A 114 27.82 15.50 -28.37
C ARG A 114 29.22 15.13 -28.86
N ALA A 115 29.62 13.88 -28.64
CA ALA A 115 30.93 13.35 -29.01
C ALA A 115 31.08 13.05 -30.50
N ASP A 116 29.98 12.87 -31.24
CA ASP A 116 29.99 12.53 -32.67
C ASP A 116 30.70 13.61 -33.50
N VAL A 117 31.88 13.27 -34.01
CA VAL A 117 32.71 14.18 -34.83
C VAL A 117 32.15 14.41 -36.22
N ASN A 118 31.25 13.54 -36.69
CA ASN A 118 30.65 13.61 -38.03
C ASN A 118 29.44 14.53 -38.08
N LEU A 119 28.95 15.02 -36.93
CA LEU A 119 27.84 15.96 -36.86
C LEU A 119 28.32 17.40 -36.68
N THR A 120 27.73 18.32 -37.45
CA THR A 120 27.89 19.75 -37.20
C THR A 120 27.21 20.16 -35.89
N ASN A 121 27.64 21.28 -35.30
CA ASN A 121 27.02 21.81 -34.08
C ASN A 121 25.50 22.00 -34.22
N VAL A 122 25.03 22.45 -35.39
CA VAL A 122 23.60 22.62 -35.67
C VAL A 122 22.88 21.27 -35.67
N GLN A 123 23.45 20.24 -36.29
CA GLN A 123 22.87 18.89 -36.28
C GLN A 123 22.81 18.30 -34.88
N LYS A 124 23.86 18.47 -34.07
CA LYS A 124 23.90 18.04 -32.66
C LYS A 124 22.79 18.69 -31.86
N MET A 125 22.67 20.02 -31.94
CA MET A 125 21.63 20.79 -31.24
C MET A 125 20.23 20.34 -31.64
N ASN A 126 19.98 20.15 -32.94
CA ASN A 126 18.68 19.69 -33.44
C ASN A 126 18.31 18.28 -32.95
N ARG A 127 19.28 17.36 -32.84
CA ARG A 127 19.04 16.01 -32.30
C ARG A 127 18.75 16.06 -30.79
N ILE A 128 19.55 16.80 -30.02
CA ILE A 128 19.35 16.98 -28.57
C ILE A 128 17.97 17.61 -28.29
N GLN A 129 17.61 18.65 -29.05
CA GLN A 129 16.32 19.34 -28.90
C GLN A 129 15.15 18.39 -29.17
N ARG A 130 15.21 17.57 -30.24
CA ARG A 130 14.17 16.58 -30.53
C ARG A 130 14.00 15.57 -29.40
N ILE A 131 15.08 15.05 -28.83
CA ILE A 131 15.02 14.16 -27.66
C ILE A 131 14.34 14.87 -26.47
N ASN A 132 14.75 16.10 -26.18
CA ASN A 132 14.20 16.87 -25.05
C ASN A 132 12.71 17.18 -25.20
N VAL A 133 12.27 17.57 -26.39
CA VAL A 133 10.86 17.84 -26.70
C VAL A 133 10.01 16.58 -26.56
N SER A 134 10.44 15.48 -27.19
CA SER A 134 9.73 14.19 -27.09
C SER A 134 9.64 13.69 -25.66
N TRP A 135 10.73 13.79 -24.89
CA TRP A 135 10.79 13.37 -23.49
C TRP A 135 9.86 14.21 -22.61
N THR A 136 9.85 15.53 -22.81
CA THR A 136 8.98 16.46 -22.07
C THR A 136 7.51 16.20 -22.38
N SER A 137 7.18 15.98 -23.66
CA SER A 137 5.83 15.64 -24.11
C SER A 137 5.34 14.33 -23.50
N ALA A 138 6.16 13.28 -23.53
CA ALA A 138 5.86 11.98 -22.91
C ALA A 138 5.59 12.12 -21.40
N ASN A 139 6.43 12.88 -20.69
CA ASN A 139 6.24 13.12 -19.26
C ASN A 139 4.96 13.93 -18.96
N SER A 140 4.59 14.90 -19.81
CA SER A 140 3.34 15.65 -19.71
C SER A 140 2.11 14.75 -19.94
N ASN A 141 2.18 13.85 -20.91
CA ASN A 141 1.12 12.85 -21.17
C ASN A 141 0.95 11.91 -19.98
N TYR A 142 2.05 11.38 -19.44
CA TYR A 142 2.04 10.57 -18.22
C TYR A 142 1.39 11.31 -17.06
N THR A 143 1.82 12.55 -16.81
CA THR A 143 1.32 13.41 -15.73
C THR A 143 -0.20 13.59 -15.82
N ARG A 144 -0.74 13.78 -17.04
CA ARG A 144 -2.20 13.86 -17.28
C ARG A 144 -2.91 12.52 -17.08
N CYS A 145 -2.30 11.42 -17.51
CA CYS A 145 -2.84 10.07 -17.33
C CYS A 145 -2.90 9.69 -15.83
N ASP A 146 -1.80 9.87 -15.10
CA ASP A 146 -1.69 9.64 -13.65
C ASP A 146 -2.75 10.45 -12.89
N PHE A 147 -2.91 11.73 -13.23
CA PHE A 147 -3.92 12.58 -12.60
C PHE A 147 -5.36 12.08 -12.82
N ARG A 148 -5.69 11.67 -14.05
CA ARG A 148 -7.03 11.18 -14.42
C ARG A 148 -7.35 9.84 -13.76
N THR A 149 -6.38 8.94 -13.69
CA THR A 149 -6.56 7.58 -13.13
C THR A 149 -6.51 7.56 -11.60
N TYR A 150 -5.76 8.47 -10.98
CA TYR A 150 -5.61 8.51 -9.52
C TYR A 150 -6.86 9.04 -8.80
N ARG A 151 -7.61 9.95 -9.41
CA ARG A 151 -8.80 10.57 -8.78
C ARG A 151 -9.92 9.55 -8.48
N PRO A 152 -10.32 8.66 -9.39
CA PRO A 152 -11.22 7.54 -9.07
C PRO A 152 -10.67 6.60 -7.99
N LEU A 153 -9.36 6.32 -7.99
CA LEU A 153 -8.72 5.48 -6.97
C LEU A 153 -8.80 6.10 -5.58
N ILE A 154 -8.56 7.41 -5.46
CA ILE A 154 -8.79 8.14 -4.19
C ILE A 154 -10.24 8.01 -3.76
N ARG A 155 -11.19 8.22 -4.67
CA ARG A 155 -12.63 8.14 -4.35
C ARG A 155 -13.04 6.73 -3.90
N PHE A 156 -12.45 5.69 -4.47
CA PHE A 156 -12.64 4.32 -4.01
C PHE A 156 -12.09 4.15 -2.58
N ASN A 157 -10.84 4.53 -2.37
CA ASN A 157 -10.16 4.46 -1.08
C ASN A 157 -10.91 5.21 0.06
N GLN A 158 -11.46 6.39 -0.24
CA GLN A 158 -12.29 7.15 0.71
C GLN A 158 -13.54 6.39 1.14
N ARG A 159 -14.22 5.74 0.20
CA ARG A 159 -15.42 4.95 0.52
C ARG A 159 -15.04 3.78 1.42
N GLU A 160 -13.95 3.09 1.11
CA GLU A 160 -13.44 2.00 1.93
C GLU A 160 -13.05 2.44 3.34
N LEU A 161 -12.37 3.59 3.45
CA LEU A 161 -12.00 4.17 4.74
C LEU A 161 -13.24 4.53 5.55
N ASN A 162 -14.28 5.11 4.93
CA ASN A 162 -15.54 5.43 5.62
C ASN A 162 -16.22 4.16 6.17
N VAL A 163 -16.37 3.13 5.33
CA VAL A 163 -16.96 1.84 5.74
C VAL A 163 -16.15 1.22 6.88
N THR A 164 -14.83 1.33 6.83
CA THR A 164 -13.94 0.83 7.88
C THR A 164 -14.09 1.62 9.18
N ILE A 165 -14.14 2.95 9.13
CA ILE A 165 -14.38 3.83 10.27
C ILE A 165 -15.71 3.51 10.97
N ASP A 166 -16.78 3.25 10.20
CA ASP A 166 -18.09 2.89 10.75
C ASP A 166 -18.02 1.53 11.47
N ARG A 167 -17.36 0.54 10.86
CA ARG A 167 -17.11 -0.77 11.48
C ARG A 167 -16.28 -0.66 12.75
N TRP A 168 -15.21 0.14 12.73
CA TRP A 168 -14.35 0.38 13.90
C TRP A 168 -15.10 1.09 15.03
N SER A 169 -16.00 2.02 14.70
CA SER A 169 -16.87 2.67 15.68
C SER A 169 -17.76 1.65 16.39
N ALA A 170 -18.37 0.72 15.65
CA ALA A 170 -19.17 -0.35 16.23
C ALA A 170 -18.34 -1.29 17.12
N VAL A 171 -17.12 -1.64 16.69
CA VAL A 171 -16.18 -2.45 17.51
C VAL A 171 -15.85 -1.73 18.83
N ILE A 172 -15.49 -0.44 18.77
CA ILE A 172 -15.19 0.37 19.96
C ILE A 172 -16.39 0.41 20.91
N GLN A 173 -17.60 0.63 20.39
CA GLN A 173 -18.81 0.66 21.21
C GLN A 173 -19.07 -0.70 21.89
N ASN A 174 -18.97 -1.81 21.16
CA ASN A 174 -19.19 -3.15 21.70
C ASN A 174 -18.14 -3.54 22.75
N MET A 175 -16.87 -3.24 22.49
CA MET A 175 -15.79 -3.49 23.45
C MET A 175 -15.93 -2.60 24.69
N SER A 176 -16.22 -1.31 24.51
CA SER A 176 -16.43 -0.39 25.63
C SER A 176 -17.62 -0.81 26.52
N ARG A 177 -18.74 -1.24 25.92
CA ARG A 177 -19.91 -1.79 26.67
C ARG A 177 -19.58 -3.05 27.44
N SER A 178 -18.60 -3.82 26.96
CA SER A 178 -18.11 -5.03 27.62
C SER A 178 -17.01 -4.73 28.66
N GLY A 179 -16.67 -3.46 28.88
CA GLY A 179 -15.72 -3.03 29.90
C GLY A 179 -14.25 -3.00 29.48
N TYR A 180 -13.93 -3.26 28.20
CA TYR A 180 -12.56 -3.16 27.71
C TYR A 180 -12.10 -1.70 27.63
N ASP A 181 -10.82 -1.41 27.91
CA ASP A 181 -10.24 -0.09 27.63
C ASP A 181 -10.09 0.11 26.11
N VAL A 182 -10.77 1.10 25.57
CA VAL A 182 -10.78 1.42 24.13
C VAL A 182 -10.06 2.74 23.80
N SER A 183 -9.28 3.29 24.74
CA SER A 183 -8.59 4.58 24.62
C SER A 183 -7.69 4.66 23.38
N GLU A 184 -6.78 3.68 23.18
CA GLU A 184 -5.87 3.64 22.04
C GLU A 184 -6.64 3.48 20.70
N MET A 185 -7.73 2.70 20.67
CA MET A 185 -8.57 2.58 19.47
C MET A 185 -9.28 3.90 19.13
N ARG A 186 -9.78 4.64 20.11
CA ARG A 186 -10.37 5.97 19.91
C ARG A 186 -9.33 6.98 19.40
N GLU A 187 -8.08 6.88 19.84
CA GLU A 187 -7.00 7.70 19.32
C GLU A 187 -6.74 7.42 17.84
N VAL A 188 -6.63 6.14 17.46
CA VAL A 188 -6.46 5.74 16.06
C VAL A 188 -7.62 6.24 15.19
N MET A 189 -8.85 6.16 15.68
CA MET A 189 -10.04 6.69 14.99
C MET A 189 -9.94 8.19 14.72
N ARG A 190 -9.44 9.00 15.68
CA ARG A 190 -9.22 10.44 15.44
C ARG A 190 -8.22 10.68 14.31
N ASN A 191 -7.17 9.86 14.21
CA ASN A 191 -6.21 9.94 13.11
C ASN A 191 -6.81 9.46 11.77
N ALA A 192 -7.70 8.47 11.78
CA ALA A 192 -8.45 8.04 10.60
C ALA A 192 -9.33 9.15 10.03
N THR A 193 -10.00 9.93 10.89
CA THR A 193 -10.79 11.09 10.46
C THR A 193 -9.94 12.18 9.82
N LYS A 194 -8.72 12.41 10.32
CA LYS A 194 -7.76 13.33 9.66
C LYS A 194 -7.38 12.81 8.28
N LEU A 195 -7.08 11.51 8.14
CA LEU A 195 -6.77 10.90 6.85
C LEU A 195 -7.92 11.05 5.85
N ARG A 196 -9.16 10.85 6.28
CA ARG A 196 -10.36 11.09 5.46
C ARG A 196 -10.38 12.52 4.91
N ALA A 197 -10.09 13.54 5.73
CA ALA A 197 -10.03 14.93 5.28
C ALA A 197 -8.90 15.15 4.26
N TRP A 198 -7.74 14.53 4.45
CA TRP A 198 -6.64 14.58 3.49
C TRP A 198 -7.00 13.91 2.15
N GLU A 199 -7.69 12.77 2.19
CA GLU A 199 -8.18 12.11 0.99
C GLU A 199 -9.20 12.99 0.26
N SER A 200 -10.13 13.65 0.96
CA SER A 200 -11.08 14.60 0.34
C SER A 200 -10.35 15.69 -0.42
N ARG A 201 -9.34 16.30 0.20
CA ARG A 201 -8.50 17.31 -0.46
C ARG A 201 -7.72 16.74 -1.65
N ALA A 202 -7.23 15.51 -1.57
CA ALA A 202 -6.58 14.83 -2.69
C ALA A 202 -7.52 14.65 -3.89
N PHE A 203 -8.81 14.38 -3.64
CA PHE A 203 -9.83 14.27 -4.66
C PHE A 203 -10.22 15.63 -5.27
N GLU A 204 -10.18 16.69 -4.47
CA GLU A 204 -10.46 18.07 -4.87
C GLU A 204 -9.27 18.79 -5.51
N ALA A 205 -8.09 18.16 -5.51
CA ALA A 205 -6.88 18.73 -6.09
C ALA A 205 -7.10 19.18 -7.53
N ARG A 206 -6.71 20.43 -7.82
CA ARG A 206 -6.97 21.10 -9.10
C ARG A 206 -5.88 20.84 -10.14
N ASN A 207 -4.71 20.43 -9.69
CA ASN A 207 -3.55 20.18 -10.53
C ASN A 207 -2.68 19.03 -9.97
N VAL A 208 -1.71 18.59 -10.77
CA VAL A 208 -0.89 17.43 -10.42
C VAL A 208 0.06 17.69 -9.25
N SER A 209 0.55 18.92 -9.11
CA SER A 209 1.45 19.28 -8.01
C SER A 209 0.74 19.16 -6.66
N GLU A 210 -0.46 19.71 -6.57
CA GLU A 210 -1.33 19.61 -5.39
C GLU A 210 -1.70 18.14 -5.07
N GLN A 211 -2.09 17.37 -6.09
CA GLN A 211 -2.42 15.95 -5.92
C GLN A 211 -1.21 15.14 -5.41
N ARG A 212 0.02 15.46 -5.86
CA ARG A 212 1.24 14.79 -5.41
C ARG A 212 1.53 15.04 -3.92
N VAL A 213 1.30 16.26 -3.43
CA VAL A 213 1.45 16.59 -2.00
C VAL A 213 0.53 15.71 -1.16
N TYR A 214 -0.75 15.63 -1.55
CA TYR A 214 -1.72 14.81 -0.84
C TYR A 214 -1.43 13.31 -0.94
N ARG A 215 -1.02 12.82 -2.12
CA ARG A 215 -0.60 11.43 -2.31
C ARG A 215 0.55 11.05 -1.39
N LYS A 216 1.55 11.92 -1.22
CA LYS A 216 2.66 11.67 -0.30
C LYS A 216 2.20 11.61 1.16
N ALA A 217 1.24 12.45 1.55
CA ALA A 217 0.66 12.45 2.90
C ALA A 217 -0.22 11.21 3.18
N ILE A 218 -0.92 10.70 2.16
CA ILE A 218 -1.80 9.52 2.27
C ILE A 218 -0.98 8.22 2.17
N SER A 219 0.13 8.23 1.45
CA SER A 219 0.99 7.06 1.23
C SER A 219 1.43 6.44 2.56
N GLY A 220 1.07 5.17 2.76
CA GLY A 220 1.37 4.44 3.99
C GLY A 220 0.51 4.79 5.21
N SER A 221 -0.21 5.91 5.19
CA SER A 221 -1.08 6.34 6.28
C SER A 221 -2.27 5.41 6.48
N GLN A 222 -2.87 4.91 5.39
CA GLN A 222 -3.93 3.90 5.47
C GLN A 222 -3.44 2.63 6.18
N PHE A 223 -2.38 2.00 5.66
CA PHE A 223 -1.79 0.81 6.27
C PHE A 223 -1.44 1.04 7.75
N HIS A 224 -0.78 2.16 8.08
CA HIS A 224 -0.45 2.52 9.45
C HIS A 224 -1.67 2.54 10.36
N ILE A 225 -2.74 3.24 9.96
CA ILE A 225 -3.96 3.39 10.76
C ILE A 225 -4.65 2.03 10.95
N TYR A 226 -4.72 1.21 9.90
CA TYR A 226 -5.32 -0.13 9.97
C TYR A 226 -4.53 -1.06 10.89
N ALA A 227 -3.21 -1.06 10.78
CA ALA A 227 -2.33 -1.85 11.64
C ALA A 227 -2.45 -1.40 13.10
N ARG A 228 -2.37 -0.10 13.37
CA ARG A 228 -2.47 0.47 14.73
C ARG A 228 -3.83 0.22 15.36
N PHE A 229 -4.92 0.26 14.60
CA PHE A 229 -6.24 -0.09 15.13
C PHE A 229 -6.28 -1.54 15.61
N ASN A 230 -5.77 -2.48 14.81
CA ASN A 230 -5.75 -3.89 15.19
C ASN A 230 -4.79 -4.17 16.36
N ILE A 231 -3.63 -3.49 16.41
CA ILE A 231 -2.72 -3.57 17.56
C ILE A 231 -3.42 -3.08 18.84
N ALA A 232 -4.05 -1.91 18.78
CA ALA A 232 -4.79 -1.33 19.91
C ALA A 232 -5.92 -2.24 20.39
N ARG A 233 -6.65 -2.85 19.45
CA ARG A 233 -7.70 -3.82 19.73
C ARG A 233 -7.18 -5.07 20.44
N ILE A 234 -6.06 -5.64 19.98
CA ILE A 234 -5.47 -6.83 20.60
C ILE A 234 -4.90 -6.50 21.98
N ARG A 235 -4.25 -5.33 22.15
CA ARG A 235 -3.77 -4.85 23.45
C ARG A 235 -4.90 -4.71 24.46
N SER A 236 -5.98 -4.05 24.07
CA SER A 236 -7.21 -3.91 24.86
C SER A 236 -7.74 -5.26 25.36
N MET A 237 -7.75 -6.29 24.49
CA MET A 237 -8.13 -7.64 24.90
C MET A 237 -7.10 -8.28 25.84
N LEU A 238 -5.81 -8.10 25.60
CA LEU A 238 -4.75 -8.66 26.45
C LEU A 238 -4.78 -8.08 27.86
N ASP A 239 -4.96 -6.76 27.98
CA ASP A 239 -4.96 -6.05 29.26
C ASP A 239 -6.11 -6.53 30.17
N GLU A 240 -7.28 -6.85 29.60
CA GLU A 240 -8.41 -7.45 30.34
C GLU A 240 -8.05 -8.81 30.95
N TYR A 241 -7.18 -9.59 30.30
CA TYR A 241 -6.80 -10.93 30.73
C TYR A 241 -5.49 -10.98 31.50
N ASP A 242 -4.67 -9.92 31.49
CA ASP A 242 -3.28 -9.94 31.98
C ASP A 242 -3.18 -10.40 33.44
N ALA A 243 -3.92 -9.76 34.34
CA ALA A 243 -3.88 -10.09 35.77
C ALA A 243 -4.31 -11.55 36.04
N ILE A 244 -5.33 -12.04 35.34
CA ILE A 244 -5.84 -13.42 35.48
C ILE A 244 -4.87 -14.42 34.86
N ALA A 245 -4.29 -14.10 33.70
CA ALA A 245 -3.32 -14.94 33.02
C ALA A 245 -2.07 -15.12 33.88
N ARG A 246 -1.56 -14.02 34.45
CA ARG A 246 -0.38 -14.05 35.34
C ARG A 246 -0.65 -14.83 36.62
N SER A 247 -1.80 -14.64 37.27
CA SER A 247 -2.14 -15.40 38.48
C SER A 247 -2.27 -16.91 38.22
N LYS A 248 -2.63 -17.30 36.99
CA LYS A 248 -2.67 -18.70 36.53
C LYS A 248 -1.34 -19.21 35.95
N GLY A 249 -0.25 -18.44 36.05
CA GLY A 249 1.08 -18.86 35.59
C GLY A 249 1.37 -18.65 34.10
N PHE A 250 0.49 -17.99 33.35
CA PHE A 250 0.66 -17.73 31.91
C PHE A 250 1.38 -16.39 31.61
N GLY A 251 2.20 -15.87 32.53
CA GLY A 251 2.89 -14.58 32.36
C GLY A 251 3.79 -14.52 31.12
N ALA A 252 4.49 -15.61 30.81
CA ALA A 252 5.35 -15.70 29.62
C ALA A 252 4.55 -15.60 28.30
N ASP A 253 3.33 -16.18 28.25
CA ASP A 253 2.44 -16.05 27.09
C ASP A 253 2.01 -14.58 26.90
N VAL A 254 1.66 -13.89 27.99
CA VAL A 254 1.31 -12.45 27.95
C VAL A 254 2.49 -11.62 27.43
N ASP A 255 3.68 -11.81 27.98
CA ASP A 255 4.87 -11.05 27.58
C ASP A 255 5.26 -11.30 26.12
N SER A 256 5.10 -12.54 25.65
CA SER A 256 5.30 -12.90 24.24
C SER A 256 4.29 -12.19 23.32
N ILE A 257 3.00 -12.15 23.68
CA ILE A 257 1.99 -11.41 22.91
C ILE A 257 2.31 -9.91 22.89
N ARG A 258 2.67 -9.31 24.03
CA ARG A 258 3.09 -7.89 24.11
C ARG A 258 4.27 -7.61 23.18
N SER A 259 5.27 -8.50 23.15
CA SER A 259 6.44 -8.37 22.28
C SER A 259 6.06 -8.33 20.80
N LEU A 260 5.21 -9.26 20.32
CA LEU A 260 4.73 -9.27 18.94
C LEU A 260 4.00 -7.97 18.57
N LEU A 261 3.13 -7.47 19.45
CA LEU A 261 2.41 -6.22 19.24
C LEU A 261 3.34 -5.01 19.20
N ASN A 262 4.38 -5.00 20.04
CA ASN A 262 5.40 -3.95 20.04
C ASN A 262 6.22 -3.97 18.75
N GLN A 263 6.63 -5.15 18.27
CA GLN A 263 7.33 -5.30 17.00
C GLN A 263 6.47 -4.81 15.82
N ALA A 264 5.21 -5.23 15.75
CA ALA A 264 4.27 -4.74 14.74
C ALA A 264 4.10 -3.22 14.79
N SER A 265 3.95 -2.66 15.99
CA SER A 265 3.81 -1.22 16.20
C SER A 265 5.05 -0.43 15.79
N ASN A 266 6.24 -0.97 16.05
CA ASN A 266 7.51 -0.34 15.68
C ASN A 266 7.72 -0.30 14.16
N LEU A 267 7.19 -1.29 13.44
CA LEU A 267 7.23 -1.33 11.99
C LEU A 267 6.16 -0.42 11.36
N ALA A 268 4.95 -0.41 11.92
CA ALA A 268 3.81 0.39 11.44
C ALA A 268 3.87 1.86 11.90
N LYS A 269 4.79 2.65 11.32
CA LYS A 269 4.96 4.08 11.61
C LYS A 269 4.25 5.03 10.62
N PRO A 270 3.72 6.18 11.08
CA PRO A 270 3.09 7.14 10.18
C PRO A 270 4.12 7.70 9.18
N GLY A 271 3.67 8.00 7.95
CA GLY A 271 4.49 8.64 6.91
C GLY A 271 5.59 7.77 6.28
N ARG A 272 5.71 6.49 6.67
CA ARG A 272 6.63 5.54 6.06
C ARG A 272 6.07 5.01 4.75
N VAL A 273 6.94 4.87 3.74
CA VAL A 273 6.66 4.02 2.57
C VAL A 273 7.04 2.60 2.95
N TYR A 274 6.07 1.69 2.89
CA TYR A 274 6.24 0.31 3.29
C TYR A 274 6.63 -0.54 2.08
N GLN A 275 7.64 -1.39 2.26
CA GLN A 275 7.94 -2.47 1.32
C GLN A 275 7.05 -3.67 1.65
N ASP A 276 6.76 -4.54 0.68
CA ASP A 276 5.88 -5.71 0.90
C ASP A 276 6.38 -6.60 2.05
N GLY A 277 7.70 -6.77 2.19
CA GLY A 277 8.29 -7.49 3.31
C GLY A 277 8.07 -6.84 4.68
N ASP A 278 7.93 -5.51 4.75
CA ASP A 278 7.55 -4.81 5.99
C ASP A 278 6.06 -4.98 6.30
N ILE A 279 5.21 -4.91 5.27
CA ILE A 279 3.77 -5.09 5.36
C ILE A 279 3.45 -6.48 5.91
N GLU A 280 4.09 -7.52 5.34
CA GLU A 280 3.87 -8.90 5.77
C GLU A 280 4.38 -9.13 7.20
N LYS A 281 5.54 -8.58 7.58
CA LYS A 281 6.03 -8.69 8.97
C LYS A 281 5.06 -8.09 9.99
N VAL A 282 4.49 -6.92 9.69
CA VAL A 282 3.48 -6.28 10.56
C VAL A 282 2.25 -7.18 10.70
N TRP A 283 1.70 -7.64 9.58
CA TRP A 283 0.48 -8.46 9.60
C TRP A 283 0.71 -9.84 10.20
N SER A 284 1.86 -10.47 9.95
CA SER A 284 2.26 -11.73 10.57
C SER A 284 2.29 -11.60 12.10
N ASN A 285 2.97 -10.57 12.63
CA ASN A 285 3.02 -10.33 14.06
C ASN A 285 1.63 -10.05 14.68
N ILE A 286 0.77 -9.29 13.99
CA ILE A 286 -0.61 -9.04 14.42
C ILE A 286 -1.42 -10.34 14.46
N ARG A 287 -1.33 -11.16 13.40
CA ARG A 287 -2.04 -12.45 13.30
C ARG A 287 -1.57 -13.43 14.36
N GLU A 288 -0.26 -13.51 14.58
CA GLU A 288 0.33 -14.37 15.59
C GLU A 288 -0.08 -13.93 17.01
N ALA A 289 -0.03 -12.63 17.32
CA ALA A 289 -0.51 -12.11 18.61
C ALA A 289 -2.00 -12.44 18.83
N ALA A 290 -2.83 -12.27 17.79
CA ALA A 290 -4.24 -12.62 17.83
C ALA A 290 -4.49 -14.13 18.02
N ALA A 291 -3.66 -15.00 17.44
CA ALA A 291 -3.73 -16.44 17.65
C ALA A 291 -3.32 -16.82 19.08
N ARG A 292 -2.22 -16.25 19.59
CA ARG A 292 -1.72 -16.49 20.94
C ARG A 292 -2.69 -16.00 22.03
N ILE A 293 -3.40 -14.89 21.84
CA ILE A 293 -4.50 -14.49 22.74
C ILE A 293 -5.60 -15.54 22.79
N ARG A 294 -6.04 -16.06 21.63
CA ARG A 294 -7.11 -17.07 21.59
C ARG A 294 -6.70 -18.32 22.35
N GLU A 295 -5.45 -18.75 22.15
CA GLU A 295 -4.91 -19.91 22.85
C GLU A 295 -4.75 -19.66 24.35
N LEU A 296 -4.27 -18.48 24.75
CA LEU A 296 -4.18 -18.08 26.15
C LEU A 296 -5.56 -18.15 26.83
N VAL A 297 -6.59 -17.58 26.22
CA VAL A 297 -7.97 -17.64 26.72
C VAL A 297 -8.47 -19.09 26.82
N ARG A 298 -8.16 -19.94 25.83
CA ARG A 298 -8.51 -21.36 25.86
C ARG A 298 -7.84 -22.09 27.02
N LYS A 299 -6.52 -21.91 27.19
CA LYS A 299 -5.74 -22.49 28.29
C LYS A 299 -6.25 -22.06 29.66
N MET A 300 -6.52 -20.76 29.84
CA MET A 300 -7.04 -20.23 31.10
C MET A 300 -8.40 -20.82 31.50
N ASN A 301 -9.25 -21.12 30.51
CA ASN A 301 -10.54 -21.77 30.72
C ASN A 301 -10.38 -23.26 31.08
N ALA A 302 -9.44 -23.95 30.43
CA ALA A 302 -9.16 -25.36 30.75
C ALA A 302 -8.53 -25.52 32.15
N ALA A 303 -7.71 -24.57 32.58
CA ALA A 303 -7.09 -24.54 33.91
C ALA A 303 -7.99 -23.93 35.01
N GLY A 304 -9.29 -23.77 34.76
CA GLY A 304 -10.24 -23.19 35.72
C GLY A 304 -11.56 -23.94 35.80
N GLY A 305 -11.62 -25.14 35.23
CA GLY A 305 -12.64 -26.15 35.51
C GLY A 305 -12.20 -27.06 36.63
#